data_AF-A0A961YQV8-F1
#
_entry.id   AF-A0A961YQV8-F1
#
_cell.length_a   1.000
_cell.length_b   1.000
_cell.length_c   1.000
_cell.angle_alpha   90.00
_cell.angle_beta   90.00
_cell.angle_gamma   90.00
#
_symmetry.space_group_name_H-M   'P 1'
#
loop_
_entity.id
_entity.type
_entity.pdbx_description
1 polymer ?
#
loop_
_entity_poly.entity_id
_entity_poly.type
_entity_poly.pdbx_seq_one_letter_code
_entity_poly.pdbx_strand_id
1 'polypeptide(L)'
;MRTLRGPIGIAVSIWLAAVALVHFYFTGFGFPEPLKLASLHLLLAVPPIFLLYPALQSSPADRPSAVDWALAAAAILPSLYILLDPNRVYNRSPYIDP
;
A
#
# COMPACT_ATOMS: atom_id res chain seq x y z
N MET A 1 -15.60 -6.99 4.51
CA MET A 1 -14.46 -6.52 5.32
C MET A 1 -14.35 -7.40 6.55
N ARG A 2 -13.16 -7.93 6.86
CA ARG A 2 -12.89 -8.75 8.05
C ARG A 2 -12.87 -7.87 9.31
N THR A 3 -13.27 -8.43 10.44
CA THR A 3 -13.09 -7.81 11.75
C THR A 3 -11.88 -8.44 12.45
N LEU A 4 -10.69 -7.94 12.15
CA LEU A 4 -9.44 -8.47 12.71
C LEU A 4 -9.37 -8.15 14.21
N ARG A 5 -9.32 -9.18 15.06
CA ARG A 5 -9.16 -9.04 16.51
C ARG A 5 -7.74 -9.45 16.94
N GLY A 6 -7.30 -8.93 18.09
CA GLY A 6 -6.00 -9.25 18.67
C GLY A 6 -4.83 -8.52 18.00
N PRO A 7 -3.61 -9.08 18.05
CA PRO A 7 -2.38 -8.37 17.68
C PRO A 7 -2.32 -7.98 16.20
N ILE A 8 -2.87 -8.82 15.30
CA ILE A 8 -2.93 -8.53 13.86
C ILE A 8 -3.82 -7.31 13.59
N GLY A 9 -4.99 -7.24 14.25
CA GLY A 9 -5.88 -6.10 14.14
C GLY A 9 -5.19 -4.80 14.59
N ILE A 10 -4.51 -4.84 15.74
CA ILE A 10 -3.74 -3.70 16.26
C ILE A 10 -2.64 -3.28 15.28
N ALA A 11 -1.87 -4.23 14.73
CA ALA A 11 -0.81 -3.93 13.78
C ALA A 11 -1.35 -3.25 12.51
N VAL A 12 -2.45 -3.75 11.95
CA VAL A 12 -3.11 -3.13 10.78
C VAL A 12 -3.67 -1.75 11.12
N SER A 13 -4.25 -1.56 12.31
CA SER A 13 -4.72 -0.25 12.76
C SER A 13 -3.58 0.77 12.89
N ILE A 14 -2.45 0.37 13.50
CA ILE A 14 -1.26 1.23 13.62
C ILE A 14 -0.71 1.57 12.23
N TRP A 15 -0.66 0.59 11.33
CA TRP A 15 -0.26 0.82 9.93
C TRP A 15 -1.14 1.89 9.30
N LEU A 16 -2.47 1.73 9.32
CA LEU A 16 -3.40 2.68 8.69
C LEU A 16 -3.35 4.07 9.35
N ALA A 17 -3.14 4.14 10.67
CA ALA A 17 -2.92 5.39 11.36
C ALA A 17 -1.63 6.08 10.85
N ALA A 18 -0.54 5.33 10.67
CA ALA A 18 0.69 5.85 10.08
C ALA A 18 0.46 6.35 8.64
N VAL A 19 -0.33 5.63 7.82
CA VAL A 19 -0.70 6.11 6.48
C VAL A 19 -1.43 7.45 6.55
N ALA A 20 -2.38 7.61 7.47
CA ALA A 20 -3.08 8.89 7.65
C ALA A 20 -2.10 10.02 8.06
N LEU A 21 -1.16 9.74 8.95
CA LEU A 21 -0.12 10.71 9.35
C LEU A 21 0.76 11.11 8.16
N VAL A 22 1.13 10.16 7.28
CA VAL A 22 1.90 10.45 6.05
C VAL A 22 1.12 11.41 5.13
N HIS A 23 -0.21 11.26 5.01
CA HIS A 23 -1.03 12.18 4.22
C HIS A 23 -1.06 13.59 4.82
N PHE A 24 -1.23 13.70 6.13
CA PHE A 24 -1.21 14.99 6.81
C PHE A 24 0.16 15.67 6.70
N TYR A 25 1.24 14.89 6.79
CA TYR A 25 2.60 15.39 6.59
C TYR A 25 2.76 16.01 5.20
N PHE A 26 2.44 15.29 4.13
CA PHE A 26 2.60 15.83 2.77
C PHE A 26 1.65 16.98 2.44
N THR A 27 0.51 17.05 3.11
CA THR A 27 -0.42 18.19 2.99
C THR A 27 0.15 19.46 3.62
N GLY A 28 0.83 19.35 4.78
CA GLY A 28 1.36 20.50 5.51
C GLY A 28 2.76 20.94 5.09
N PHE A 29 3.61 20.01 4.67
CA PHE A 29 5.06 20.25 4.47
C PHE A 29 5.50 20.17 3.00
N GLY A 30 4.55 20.02 2.07
CA GLY A 30 4.82 19.80 0.65
C GLY A 30 5.03 18.32 0.32
N PHE A 31 5.02 17.98 -0.97
CA PHE A 31 5.04 16.60 -1.46
C PHE A 31 6.15 16.38 -2.49
N PRO A 32 6.66 15.13 -2.64
CA PRO A 32 7.62 14.79 -3.69
C PRO A 32 6.97 14.83 -5.07
N GLU A 33 7.75 14.60 -6.13
CA GLU A 33 7.24 14.51 -7.50
C GLU A 33 6.01 13.57 -7.59
N PRO A 34 5.03 13.86 -8.46
CA PRO A 34 3.73 13.20 -8.44
C PRO A 34 3.80 11.66 -8.54
N LEU A 35 4.72 11.12 -9.35
CA LEU A 35 4.85 9.67 -9.50
C LEU A 35 5.37 8.99 -8.22
N LYS A 36 6.33 9.61 -7.52
CA LYS A 36 6.81 9.10 -6.22
C LYS A 36 5.70 9.18 -5.17
N LEU A 37 4.96 10.28 -5.13
CA LEU A 37 3.85 10.44 -4.19
C LEU A 37 2.77 9.37 -4.41
N ALA A 38 2.35 9.16 -5.66
CA ALA A 38 1.37 8.14 -6.03
C ALA A 38 1.88 6.73 -5.72
N SER A 39 3.15 6.45 -6.01
CA SER A 39 3.78 5.15 -5.73
C SER A 39 3.85 4.88 -4.23
N LEU A 40 4.26 5.86 -3.43
CA LEU A 40 4.28 5.76 -1.97
C LEU A 40 2.87 5.54 -1.40
N HIS A 41 1.87 6.27 -1.92
CA HIS A 41 0.48 6.07 -1.52
C HIS A 41 0.02 4.63 -1.75
N LEU A 42 0.22 4.09 -2.94
CA LEU A 42 -0.16 2.71 -3.28
C LEU A 42 0.65 1.67 -2.51
N LEU A 43 1.95 1.90 -2.30
CA LEU A 43 2.84 1.05 -1.48
C LEU A 43 2.27 0.84 -0.08
N LEU A 44 1.71 1.90 0.51
CA LEU A 44 1.17 1.90 1.86
C LEU A 44 -0.28 1.43 1.93
N ALA A 45 -1.09 1.74 0.92
CA ALA A 45 -2.54 1.51 0.95
C ALA A 45 -2.96 0.12 0.45
N VAL A 46 -2.26 -0.48 -0.53
CA VAL A 46 -2.69 -1.73 -1.16
C VAL A 46 -2.44 -2.97 -0.29
N PRO A 47 -1.27 -3.17 0.35
CA PRO A 47 -1.01 -4.34 1.18
C PRO A 47 -2.08 -4.61 2.27
N PRO A 48 -2.55 -3.61 3.07
CA PRO A 48 -3.56 -3.86 4.09
C PRO A 48 -4.94 -4.25 3.51
N ILE A 49 -5.23 -3.99 2.23
CA ILE A 49 -6.48 -4.43 1.58
C ILE A 49 -6.57 -5.96 1.62
N PHE A 50 -5.50 -6.69 1.31
CA PHE A 50 -5.48 -8.15 1.33
C PHE A 50 -5.62 -8.73 2.75
N LEU A 51 -5.22 -7.97 3.78
CA LEU A 51 -5.41 -8.39 5.16
C LEU A 51 -6.85 -8.15 5.62
N LEU A 52 -7.43 -7.01 5.25
CA LEU A 52 -8.78 -6.58 5.64
C LEU A 52 -9.89 -7.23 4.79
N TYR A 53 -9.58 -7.66 3.58
CA TYR A 53 -10.55 -8.27 2.67
C TYR A 53 -10.01 -9.63 2.22
N PRO A 54 -10.83 -10.69 2.32
CA PRO A 54 -10.42 -12.01 1.86
C PRO A 54 -10.12 -12.00 0.37
N ALA A 55 -8.95 -12.51 -0.01
CA ALA A 55 -8.54 -12.62 -1.41
C ALA A 55 -9.42 -13.59 -2.22
N LEU A 56 -9.96 -14.63 -1.57
CA LEU A 56 -10.82 -15.64 -2.18
C LEU A 56 -12.10 -15.82 -1.36
N GLN A 57 -13.20 -16.21 -2.01
CA GLN A 57 -14.47 -16.49 -1.33
C GLN A 57 -14.36 -17.60 -0.28
N SER A 58 -13.41 -18.53 -0.46
CA SER A 58 -13.13 -19.63 0.47
C SER A 58 -12.17 -19.25 1.60
N SER A 59 -11.65 -18.01 1.63
CA SER A 59 -10.69 -17.60 2.66
C SER A 59 -11.38 -17.41 4.01
N PRO A 60 -10.68 -17.66 5.14
CA PRO A 60 -11.23 -17.44 6.48
C PRO A 60 -11.70 -15.99 6.68
N ALA A 61 -12.83 -15.84 7.37
CA ALA A 61 -13.42 -14.53 7.68
C ALA A 61 -12.74 -13.83 8.87
N ASP A 62 -12.20 -14.62 9.82
CA ASP A 62 -11.73 -14.09 11.12
C ASP A 62 -10.23 -13.78 11.15
N ARG A 63 -9.48 -14.25 10.14
CA ARG A 63 -8.03 -14.08 10.05
C ARG A 63 -7.53 -14.04 8.59
N PRO A 64 -6.42 -13.35 8.29
CA PRO A 64 -5.77 -13.46 7.00
C PRO A 64 -5.21 -14.88 6.80
N SER A 65 -5.41 -15.43 5.61
CA SER A 65 -4.84 -16.68 5.15
C SER A 65 -3.40 -16.51 4.67
N ALA A 66 -2.70 -17.61 4.39
CA ALA A 66 -1.38 -17.56 3.77
C ALA A 66 -1.40 -16.88 2.39
N VAL A 67 -2.48 -17.05 1.63
CA VAL A 67 -2.67 -16.40 0.32
C VAL A 67 -2.80 -14.89 0.49
N ASP A 68 -3.55 -14.44 1.50
CA ASP A 68 -3.69 -13.02 1.81
C ASP A 68 -2.34 -12.38 2.15
N TRP A 69 -1.52 -13.05 2.94
CA TRP A 69 -0.16 -12.59 3.25
C TRP A 69 0.76 -12.57 2.04
N ALA A 70 0.71 -13.60 1.20
CA ALA A 70 1.49 -13.65 -0.04
C ALA A 70 1.11 -12.51 -1.00
N LEU A 71 -0.19 -12.23 -1.14
CA LEU A 71 -0.67 -11.12 -1.97
C LEU A 71 -0.36 -9.75 -1.36
N ALA A 72 -0.47 -9.60 -0.04
CA ALA A 72 -0.07 -8.39 0.66
C ALA A 72 1.41 -8.07 0.42
N ALA A 73 2.29 -9.09 0.49
CA ALA A 73 3.72 -8.93 0.20
C ALA A 73 3.97 -8.65 -1.29
N ALA A 74 3.28 -9.36 -2.19
CA ALA A 74 3.42 -9.15 -3.63
C ALA A 74 2.97 -7.74 -4.05
N ALA A 75 1.95 -7.18 -3.39
CA ALA A 75 1.43 -5.85 -3.66
C ALA A 75 2.43 -4.71 -3.38
N ILE A 76 3.46 -4.97 -2.57
CA ILE A 76 4.53 -4.02 -2.29
C ILE A 76 5.43 -3.84 -3.52
N LEU A 77 5.66 -4.91 -4.29
CA LEU A 77 6.70 -4.98 -5.31
C LEU A 77 6.55 -3.92 -6.43
N PRO A 78 5.37 -3.72 -7.05
CA PRO A 78 5.25 -2.77 -8.16
C PRO A 78 5.48 -1.33 -7.69
N SER A 79 4.83 -0.94 -6.59
CA SER A 79 4.94 0.41 -6.04
C SER A 79 6.35 0.71 -5.54
N LEU A 80 7.01 -0.27 -4.92
CA LEU A 80 8.39 -0.13 -4.46
C LEU A 80 9.35 0.01 -5.64
N TYR A 81 9.17 -0.77 -6.69
CA TYR A 81 9.97 -0.67 -7.91
C TYR A 81 9.89 0.72 -8.53
N ILE A 82 8.67 1.29 -8.67
CA ILE A 82 8.49 2.64 -9.22
C ILE A 82 9.07 3.70 -8.28
N LEU A 83 8.92 3.54 -6.96
CA LEU A 83 9.47 4.48 -5.98
C LEU A 83 11.01 4.55 -6.03
N LEU A 84 11.68 3.43 -6.33
CA LEU A 84 13.14 3.34 -6.43
C LEU A 84 13.70 3.81 -7.78
N ASP A 85 12.96 3.60 -8.88
CA ASP A 85 13.38 3.99 -10.24
C ASP A 85 12.24 4.63 -11.05
N PRO A 86 11.76 5.83 -10.66
CA PRO A 86 10.66 6.50 -11.34
C PRO A 86 11.05 6.97 -12.74
N ASN A 87 12.32 7.30 -12.95
CA ASN A 87 12.85 7.71 -14.26
C ASN A 87 12.64 6.64 -15.32
N ARG A 88 12.70 5.35 -14.98
CA ARG A 88 12.44 4.28 -15.93
C ARG A 88 11.00 4.22 -16.42
N VAL A 89 10.05 4.72 -15.62
CA VAL A 89 8.66 4.89 -16.06
C VAL A 89 8.54 6.13 -16.93
N TYR A 90 9.07 7.27 -16.49
CA TYR A 90 9.06 8.52 -17.26
C TYR A 90 9.68 8.36 -18.64
N ASN A 91 10.86 7.74 -18.74
CA ASN A 91 11.56 7.49 -20.00
C ASN A 91 10.80 6.59 -20.98
N ARG A 92 9.76 5.88 -20.52
CA ARG A 92 8.88 5.03 -21.35
C ARG A 92 7.53 5.69 -21.62
N SER A 93 7.30 6.88 -21.09
CA SER A 93 6.08 7.66 -21.25
C SER A 93 6.42 8.97 -21.96
N PRO A 94 6.30 9.04 -23.30
CA PRO A 94 6.85 10.13 -24.14
C PRO A 94 6.28 11.54 -23.92
N TYR A 95 5.48 11.76 -22.86
CA TYR A 95 4.82 13.05 -22.55
C TYR A 95 4.78 13.35 -21.05
N ILE A 96 5.60 12.68 -20.23
CA ILE A 96 5.59 12.87 -18.78
C ILE A 96 7.00 13.24 -18.32
N ASP A 97 7.22 14.53 -18.10
CA ASP A 97 8.42 15.07 -17.45
C ASP A 97 8.16 15.23 -15.93
N PRO A 98 9.20 15.09 -15.08
CA PRO A 98 9.09 15.18 -13.63
C PRO A 98 8.70 16.57 -13.09
#